data_AF-A0A8H8P2U3-F1
#
_entry.id   AF-A0A8H8P2U3-F1
#
_cell.length_a   1.000
_cell.length_b   1.000
_cell.length_c   1.000
_cell.angle_alpha   90.00
_cell.angle_beta   90.00
_cell.angle_gamma   90.00
#
_symmetry.space_group_name_H-M   'P 1'
#
loop_
_entity.id
_entity.type
_entity.pdbx_description
1 polymer ?
#
loop_
_entity_poly.entity_id
_entity_poly.type
_entity_poly.pdbx_seq_one_letter_code
_entity_poly.pdbx_strand_id
1 'polypeptide(L)'
;MSLILNVPLVLLVYALLPNEVIMKTDNLLAVLAEVSLGKPMRVVIVVDCLLVFSVGIFAGVVTGCNLVEALARERVLPQLFLHPLPAMEATYLPVILFVVISIAVYFSSAFSLSTVSTMVSAAFVSTMLLYSTSCLLLKFSLDRLPRAYKSSMWTAVLGIIVMLAILIGNIIQDPRTLGLFAICFTLTLLGILLPSSRLKVARIMLWAMDQTKMFRGWKLDRLVVRWMKHFRKHPVVFWVKDEHINHLMRAVTYIQDNEITDRVIVAHAYTDGMIVLELQANIRLLEELFPSVTIDLVFVRGSFSPV
;
A
#
# COMPACT_ATOMS: atom_id res chain seq x y z
N MET A 1 -9.46 17.87 -20.34
CA MET A 1 -8.57 17.35 -21.40
C MET A 1 -9.09 16.05 -22.00
N SER A 2 -9.31 14.98 -21.22
CA SER A 2 -9.86 13.71 -21.74
C SER A 2 -11.20 13.86 -22.47
N LEU A 3 -12.12 14.69 -21.96
CA LEU A 3 -13.43 14.92 -22.56
C LEU A 3 -13.36 15.65 -23.91
N ILE A 4 -12.37 16.52 -24.09
CA ILE A 4 -12.18 17.31 -25.31
C ILE A 4 -11.54 16.44 -26.41
N LEU A 5 -10.70 15.48 -26.03
CA LEU A 5 -10.02 14.61 -26.99
C LEU A 5 -10.81 13.34 -27.30
N ASN A 6 -11.29 12.62 -26.28
CA ASN A 6 -11.88 11.30 -26.44
C ASN A 6 -13.27 11.35 -27.10
N VAL A 7 -14.10 12.34 -26.77
CA VAL A 7 -15.46 12.45 -27.32
C VAL A 7 -15.44 12.61 -28.84
N PRO A 8 -14.68 13.57 -29.43
CA PRO A 8 -14.62 13.67 -30.89
C PRO A 8 -13.93 12.47 -31.54
N LEU A 9 -12.95 11.83 -30.88
CA LEU A 9 -12.28 10.65 -31.39
C LEU A 9 -13.25 9.46 -31.51
N VAL A 10 -14.03 9.18 -30.46
CA VAL A 10 -15.05 8.12 -30.47
C VAL A 10 -16.14 8.43 -31.50
N LEU A 11 -16.54 9.69 -31.64
CA LEU A 11 -17.49 10.11 -32.67
C LEU A 11 -16.93 9.87 -34.08
N LEU A 12 -15.66 10.18 -34.31
CA LEU A 12 -14.98 9.94 -35.60
C LEU A 12 -14.90 8.44 -35.93
N VAL A 13 -14.64 7.59 -34.92
CA VAL A 13 -14.63 6.13 -35.05
C VAL A 13 -15.99 5.63 -35.53
N TYR A 14 -17.08 6.03 -34.87
CA TYR A 14 -18.43 5.61 -35.26
C TYR A 14 -18.89 6.21 -36.61
N ALA A 15 -18.41 7.40 -36.97
CA ALA A 15 -18.79 8.05 -38.23
C ALA A 15 -18.08 7.45 -39.45
N LEU A 16 -16.85 6.97 -39.31
CA LEU A 16 -16.01 6.54 -40.43
C LEU A 16 -15.86 5.02 -40.56
N LEU A 17 -16.06 4.24 -39.49
CA LEU A 17 -15.81 2.80 -39.49
C LEU A 17 -17.11 2.00 -39.44
N PRO A 18 -17.26 0.94 -40.27
CA PRO A 18 -18.36 0.00 -40.15
C PRO A 18 -18.30 -0.74 -38.81
N ASN A 19 -19.47 -1.03 -38.23
CA ASN A 19 -19.56 -1.69 -36.92
C ASN A 19 -18.85 -3.06 -36.87
N GLU A 20 -18.80 -3.78 -38.00
CA GLU A 20 -18.08 -5.04 -38.12
C GLU A 20 -16.56 -4.89 -37.96
N VAL A 21 -16.00 -3.79 -38.46
CA VAL A 21 -14.56 -3.49 -38.33
C VAL A 21 -14.23 -3.06 -36.91
N ILE A 22 -15.16 -2.36 -36.25
CA ILE A 22 -15.01 -1.93 -34.86
C ILE A 22 -14.92 -3.13 -33.92
N MET A 23 -15.76 -4.15 -34.12
CA MET A 23 -15.83 -5.32 -33.24
C MET A 23 -14.69 -6.33 -33.46
N LYS A 24 -14.02 -6.28 -34.62
CA LYS A 24 -13.00 -7.28 -35.01
C LYS A 24 -11.56 -6.80 -34.87
N THR A 25 -11.34 -5.50 -34.70
CA THR A 25 -9.99 -4.90 -34.76
C THR A 25 -9.51 -4.50 -33.37
N ASP A 26 -8.38 -5.04 -32.92
CA ASP A 26 -7.76 -4.64 -31.63
C ASP A 26 -7.16 -3.23 -31.66
N ASN A 27 -6.68 -2.78 -32.83
CA ASN A 27 -5.99 -1.49 -33.03
C ASN A 27 -6.86 -0.45 -33.77
N LEU A 28 -7.97 -0.05 -33.17
CA LEU A 28 -8.96 0.85 -33.77
C LEU A 28 -8.40 2.19 -34.24
N LEU A 29 -7.51 2.81 -33.45
CA LEU A 29 -6.91 4.11 -33.80
C LEU A 29 -6.07 4.04 -35.09
N ALA A 30 -5.34 2.93 -35.29
CA ALA A 30 -4.48 2.76 -36.45
C ALA A 30 -5.31 2.59 -37.74
N VAL A 31 -6.44 1.88 -37.65
CA VAL A 31 -7.38 1.70 -38.78
C VAL A 31 -8.12 3.01 -39.08
N LEU A 32 -8.53 3.75 -38.05
CA LEU A 32 -9.12 5.08 -38.20
C LEU A 32 -8.17 6.05 -38.92
N ALA A 33 -6.88 6.02 -38.58
CA ALA A 33 -5.84 6.82 -39.22
C ALA A 33 -5.72 6.50 -40.72
N GLU A 34 -5.75 5.20 -41.04
CA GLU A 34 -5.63 4.74 -42.42
C GLU A 34 -6.83 5.13 -43.28
N VAL A 35 -8.04 5.03 -42.73
CA VAL A 35 -9.28 5.40 -43.44
C VAL A 35 -9.41 6.91 -43.62
N SER A 36 -8.99 7.71 -42.62
CA SER A 36 -9.15 9.18 -42.66
C SER A 36 -8.10 9.90 -43.49
N LEU A 37 -6.82 9.56 -43.33
CA LEU A 37 -5.67 10.31 -43.88
C LEU A 37 -4.67 9.40 -44.62
N GLY A 38 -4.99 8.12 -44.78
CA GLY A 38 -4.18 7.16 -45.52
C GLY A 38 -3.05 6.52 -44.71
N LYS A 39 -2.26 5.68 -45.39
CA LYS A 39 -1.14 4.93 -44.83
C LYS A 39 -0.07 5.75 -44.07
N PRO A 40 0.33 6.98 -44.48
CA PRO A 40 1.35 7.72 -43.73
C PRO A 40 0.87 8.12 -42.33
N MET A 41 -0.40 8.49 -42.18
CA MET A 41 -0.96 8.86 -40.87
C MET A 41 -0.99 7.65 -39.91
N ARG A 42 -1.26 6.45 -40.44
CA ARG A 42 -1.19 5.21 -39.65
C ARG A 42 0.19 5.01 -39.02
N VAL A 43 1.28 5.27 -39.75
CA VAL A 43 2.65 5.11 -39.20
C VAL A 43 2.91 6.10 -38.07
N VAL A 44 2.50 7.37 -38.23
CA VAL A 44 2.66 8.40 -37.19
C VAL A 44 1.93 8.01 -35.91
N ILE A 45 0.66 7.58 -36.01
CA ILE A 45 -0.13 7.18 -34.84
C ILE A 45 0.45 5.94 -34.16
N VAL A 46 0.94 4.96 -34.92
CA VAL A 46 1.57 3.76 -34.34
C VAL A 46 2.85 4.14 -33.57
N VAL A 47 3.69 5.02 -34.11
CA VAL A 47 4.89 5.50 -33.41
C VAL A 47 4.54 6.27 -32.14
N ASP A 48 3.55 7.16 -32.21
CA ASP A 48 3.06 7.90 -31.03
C ASP A 48 2.53 6.96 -29.95
N CYS A 49 1.71 5.96 -30.33
CA CYS A 49 1.21 4.94 -29.42
C CYS A 49 2.34 4.14 -28.76
N LEU A 50 3.39 3.78 -29.50
CA LEU A 50 4.56 3.08 -28.94
C LEU A 50 5.31 3.95 -27.92
N LEU A 51 5.47 5.24 -28.19
CA LEU A 51 6.10 6.17 -27.24
C LEU A 51 5.26 6.31 -25.97
N VAL A 52 3.95 6.50 -26.10
CA VAL A 52 3.01 6.62 -24.96
C VAL A 52 3.00 5.34 -24.13
N PHE A 53 2.95 4.16 -24.75
CA PHE A 53 3.02 2.88 -24.02
C PHE A 53 4.37 2.70 -23.31
N SER A 54 5.48 3.11 -23.92
CA SER A 54 6.81 3.04 -23.29
C SER A 54 6.88 3.91 -22.04
N VAL A 55 6.34 5.13 -22.08
CA VAL A 55 6.23 6.01 -20.91
C VAL A 55 5.35 5.39 -19.83
N GLY A 56 4.23 4.78 -20.21
CA GLY A 56 3.35 4.08 -19.27
C GLY A 56 4.04 2.93 -18.54
N ILE A 57 4.81 2.12 -19.26
CA ILE A 57 5.61 1.02 -18.69
C ILE A 57 6.64 1.58 -17.69
N PHE A 58 7.37 2.64 -18.07
CA PHE A 58 8.36 3.26 -17.21
C PHE A 58 7.74 3.80 -15.92
N ALA A 59 6.62 4.52 -16.02
CA ALA A 59 5.87 5.02 -14.87
C ALA A 59 5.38 3.90 -13.95
N GLY A 60 4.92 2.78 -14.53
CA GLY A 60 4.53 1.58 -13.80
C GLY A 60 5.67 0.96 -13.01
N VAL A 61 6.85 0.80 -13.63
CA VAL A 61 8.06 0.27 -12.97
C VAL A 61 8.50 1.19 -11.82
N VAL A 62 8.58 2.50 -12.06
CA VAL A 62 9.00 3.47 -11.03
C VAL A 62 8.02 3.49 -9.85
N THR A 63 6.71 3.48 -10.13
CA THR A 63 5.69 3.45 -9.07
C THR A 63 5.75 2.14 -8.28
N GLY A 64 5.93 1.02 -8.96
CA GLY A 64 6.11 -0.30 -8.32
C GLY A 64 7.35 -0.35 -7.43
N CYS A 65 8.47 0.20 -7.88
CA CYS A 65 9.71 0.27 -7.09
C CYS A 65 9.53 1.14 -5.84
N ASN A 66 8.93 2.32 -6.00
CA ASN A 66 8.63 3.22 -4.87
C ASN A 66 7.72 2.56 -3.84
N LEU A 67 6.74 1.77 -4.28
CA LEU A 67 5.86 1.02 -3.37
C LEU A 67 6.65 -0.03 -2.57
N VAL A 68 7.50 -0.82 -3.23
CA VAL A 68 8.33 -1.84 -2.57
C VAL A 68 9.31 -1.19 -1.58
N GLU A 69 9.93 -0.08 -1.95
CA GLU A 69 10.83 0.68 -1.07
C GLU A 69 10.09 1.26 0.14
N ALA A 70 8.89 1.84 -0.06
CA ALA A 70 8.05 2.34 1.02
C ALA A 70 7.69 1.22 2.00
N LEU A 71 7.23 0.07 1.50
CA LEU A 71 6.90 -1.11 2.30
C LEU A 71 8.13 -1.67 3.04
N ALA A 72 9.33 -1.59 2.44
CA ALA A 72 10.56 -2.03 3.09
C ALA A 72 11.01 -1.07 4.20
N ARG A 73 10.81 0.24 4.03
CA ARG A 73 11.07 1.26 5.07
C ARG A 73 10.13 1.09 6.26
N GLU A 74 8.86 0.78 6.01
CA GLU A 74 7.87 0.44 7.02
C GLU A 74 8.06 -0.96 7.64
N ARG A 75 9.12 -1.68 7.24
CA ARG A 75 9.48 -3.04 7.73
C ARG A 75 8.41 -4.11 7.46
N VAL A 76 7.46 -3.80 6.57
CA VAL A 76 6.52 -4.78 6.02
C VAL A 76 7.30 -5.78 5.18
N LEU A 77 8.26 -5.33 4.36
CA LEU A 77 9.15 -6.17 3.56
C LEU A 77 10.57 -6.26 4.16
N PRO A 78 11.35 -7.32 3.86
CA PRO A 78 12.71 -7.44 4.35
C PRO A 78 13.58 -6.28 3.85
N GLN A 79 14.43 -5.74 4.74
CA GLN A 79 15.36 -4.65 4.41
C GLN A 79 16.40 -5.02 3.33
N LEU A 80 16.45 -6.28 2.89
CA LEU A 80 17.19 -6.74 1.71
C LEU A 80 16.77 -5.94 0.45
N PHE A 81 15.51 -5.51 0.37
CA PHE A 81 15.00 -4.66 -0.70
C PHE A 81 15.48 -3.20 -0.61
N LEU A 82 16.26 -2.80 0.40
CA LEU A 82 16.81 -1.45 0.51
C LEU A 82 18.33 -1.43 0.33
N HIS A 83 18.94 -2.53 -0.13
CA HIS A 83 20.38 -2.60 -0.28
C HIS A 83 20.82 -1.85 -1.55
N PRO A 84 21.50 -0.70 -1.44
CA PRO A 84 21.92 0.08 -2.61
C PRO A 84 23.10 -0.61 -3.29
N LEU A 85 23.20 -0.49 -4.62
CA LEU A 85 24.41 -0.86 -5.34
C LEU A 85 25.49 0.22 -5.12
N PRO A 86 26.77 -0.17 -5.02
CA PRO A 86 27.86 0.78 -4.76
C PRO A 86 28.16 1.75 -5.92
N ALA A 87 27.66 1.47 -7.15
CA ALA A 87 27.97 2.26 -8.35
C ALA A 87 26.81 3.16 -8.83
N MET A 88 25.58 2.85 -8.42
CA MET A 88 24.37 3.61 -8.70
C MET A 88 23.52 3.47 -7.44
N GLU A 89 23.16 4.56 -6.78
CA GLU A 89 22.31 4.57 -5.57
C GLU A 89 20.90 3.99 -5.79
N ALA A 90 20.64 3.34 -6.93
CA ALA A 90 19.38 2.72 -7.30
C ALA A 90 19.31 1.26 -6.80
N THR A 91 18.17 0.95 -6.20
CA THR A 91 17.86 -0.39 -5.72
C THR A 91 17.43 -1.29 -6.89
N TYR A 92 18.25 -2.29 -7.25
CA TYR A 92 17.97 -3.21 -8.37
C TYR A 92 16.91 -4.29 -8.03
N LEU A 93 16.80 -4.67 -6.75
CA LEU A 93 15.98 -5.78 -6.30
C LEU A 93 14.46 -5.54 -6.49
N PRO A 94 13.91 -4.34 -6.22
CA PRO A 94 12.53 -3.98 -6.54
C PRO A 94 12.22 -4.05 -8.05
N VAL A 95 13.15 -3.61 -8.91
CA VAL A 95 12.98 -3.65 -10.37
C VAL A 95 12.86 -5.10 -10.85
N ILE A 96 13.76 -5.98 -10.40
CA ILE A 96 13.73 -7.41 -10.74
C ILE A 96 12.42 -8.04 -10.26
N LEU A 97 12.01 -7.76 -9.01
CA LEU A 97 10.77 -8.29 -8.46
C LEU A 97 9.54 -7.82 -9.28
N PHE A 98 9.49 -6.56 -9.67
CA PHE A 98 8.41 -6.03 -10.49
C PHE A 98 8.32 -6.71 -11.86
N VAL A 99 9.46 -6.89 -12.53
CA VAL A 99 9.53 -7.59 -13.83
C VAL A 99 9.11 -9.04 -13.69
N VAL A 100 9.60 -9.76 -12.67
CA VAL A 100 9.24 -11.16 -12.41
C VAL A 100 7.75 -11.30 -12.15
N ILE A 101 7.15 -10.42 -11.34
CA ILE A 101 5.69 -10.45 -11.06
C ILE A 101 4.89 -10.16 -12.34
N SER A 102 5.33 -9.20 -13.15
CA SER A 102 4.66 -8.86 -14.41
C SER A 102 4.70 -10.02 -15.41
N ILE A 103 5.85 -10.70 -15.53
CA ILE A 103 5.97 -11.92 -16.34
C ILE A 103 5.10 -13.04 -15.79
N ALA A 104 5.08 -13.23 -14.46
CA ALA A 104 4.27 -14.27 -13.82
C ALA A 104 2.76 -14.05 -14.04
N VAL A 105 2.28 -12.80 -13.93
CA VAL A 105 0.89 -12.46 -14.22
C VAL A 105 0.57 -12.70 -15.70
N TYR A 106 1.43 -12.26 -16.61
CA TYR A 106 1.23 -12.46 -18.05
C TYR A 106 1.19 -13.95 -18.43
N PHE A 107 2.06 -14.76 -17.82
CA PHE A 107 2.08 -16.20 -17.97
C PHE A 107 0.80 -16.85 -17.41
N SER A 108 0.36 -16.42 -16.22
CA SER A 108 -0.86 -16.92 -15.58
C SER A 108 -2.13 -16.58 -16.38
N SER A 109 -2.10 -15.54 -17.20
CA SER A 109 -3.20 -15.16 -18.09
C SER A 109 -3.17 -15.89 -19.44
N ALA A 110 -2.39 -16.97 -19.58
CA ALA A 110 -2.27 -17.76 -20.82
C ALA A 110 -1.93 -16.90 -22.06
N PHE A 111 -1.13 -15.84 -21.87
CA PHE A 111 -0.67 -14.93 -22.93
C PHE A 111 -1.78 -14.16 -23.66
N SER A 112 -3.02 -14.12 -23.13
CA SER A 112 -4.12 -13.39 -23.77
C SER A 112 -4.25 -11.95 -23.25
N LEU A 113 -4.29 -10.98 -24.17
CA LEU A 113 -4.46 -9.56 -23.83
C LEU A 113 -5.83 -9.29 -23.18
N SER A 114 -6.89 -9.96 -23.64
CA SER A 114 -8.25 -9.79 -23.12
C SER A 114 -8.36 -10.23 -21.66
N THR A 115 -7.73 -11.33 -21.28
CA THR A 115 -7.72 -11.79 -19.89
C THR A 115 -6.91 -10.86 -18.99
N VAL A 116 -5.76 -10.36 -19.45
CA VAL A 116 -4.98 -9.38 -18.69
C VAL A 116 -5.76 -8.09 -18.49
N SER A 117 -6.43 -7.59 -19.54
CA SER A 117 -7.23 -6.36 -19.48
C SER A 117 -8.38 -6.48 -18.47
N THR A 118 -9.11 -7.60 -18.50
CA THR A 118 -10.19 -7.86 -17.53
C THR A 118 -9.66 -8.01 -16.10
N MET A 119 -8.50 -8.65 -15.90
CA MET A 119 -7.84 -8.74 -14.59
C MET A 119 -7.42 -7.36 -14.06
N VAL A 120 -6.87 -6.49 -14.92
CA VAL A 120 -6.49 -5.11 -14.55
C VAL A 120 -7.72 -4.28 -14.19
N SER A 121 -8.81 -4.41 -14.94
CA SER A 121 -10.09 -3.76 -14.62
C SER A 121 -10.60 -4.20 -13.24
N ALA A 122 -10.63 -5.50 -12.97
CA ALA A 122 -11.04 -6.03 -11.67
C ALA A 122 -10.12 -5.54 -10.52
N ALA A 123 -8.80 -5.53 -10.74
CA ALA A 123 -7.83 -5.00 -9.78
C ALA A 123 -8.09 -3.53 -9.45
N PHE A 124 -8.28 -2.71 -10.47
CA PHE A 124 -8.53 -1.29 -10.30
C PHE A 124 -9.83 -1.04 -9.52
N VAL A 125 -10.93 -1.71 -9.89
CA VAL A 125 -12.22 -1.60 -9.19
C VAL A 125 -12.11 -2.06 -7.74
N SER A 126 -11.38 -3.16 -7.48
CA SER A 126 -11.14 -3.65 -6.13
C SER A 126 -10.37 -2.63 -5.28
N THR A 127 -9.28 -2.05 -5.81
CA THR A 127 -8.51 -1.03 -5.08
C THR A 127 -9.32 0.24 -4.82
N MET A 128 -10.15 0.68 -5.76
CA MET A 128 -11.06 1.83 -5.59
C MET A 128 -12.18 1.55 -4.58
N LEU A 129 -12.67 0.31 -4.53
CA LEU A 129 -13.60 -0.13 -3.49
C LEU A 129 -12.94 -0.07 -2.10
N LEU A 130 -11.74 -0.65 -1.94
CA LEU A 130 -10.97 -0.58 -0.69
C LEU A 130 -10.74 0.88 -0.26
N TYR A 131 -10.33 1.75 -1.18
CA TYR A 131 -10.12 3.17 -0.91
C TYR A 131 -11.39 3.87 -0.41
N SER A 132 -12.54 3.60 -1.05
CA SER A 132 -13.83 4.14 -0.65
C SER A 132 -14.25 3.65 0.74
N THR A 133 -14.04 2.37 1.05
CA THR A 133 -14.27 1.79 2.37
C THR A 133 -13.33 2.39 3.42
N SER A 134 -12.04 2.58 3.11
CA SER A 134 -11.08 3.24 4.01
C SER A 134 -11.51 4.67 4.35
N CYS A 135 -12.00 5.44 3.38
CA CYS A 135 -12.50 6.79 3.63
C CYS A 135 -13.70 6.81 4.58
N LEU A 136 -14.60 5.82 4.45
CA LEU A 136 -15.75 5.66 5.34
C LEU A 136 -15.32 5.23 6.75
N LEU A 137 -14.41 4.27 6.87
CA LEU A 137 -13.85 3.83 8.16
C LEU A 137 -13.10 4.96 8.90
N LEU A 138 -12.33 5.78 8.18
CA LEU A 138 -11.65 6.95 8.76
C LEU A 138 -12.62 8.00 9.27
N LYS A 139 -13.82 8.11 8.67
CA LYS A 139 -14.86 9.01 9.14
C LYS A 139 -15.50 8.53 10.45
N PHE A 140 -15.62 7.22 10.65
CA PHE A 140 -16.14 6.65 11.90
C PHE A 140 -15.08 6.58 13.02
N SER A 141 -13.86 6.19 12.67
CA SER A 141 -12.83 5.85 13.67
C SER A 141 -11.98 7.05 14.08
N LEU A 142 -11.79 8.03 13.21
CA LEU A 142 -10.93 9.21 13.44
C LEU A 142 -11.61 10.51 13.00
N ASP A 143 -12.68 10.89 13.73
CA ASP A 143 -13.43 12.12 13.47
C ASP A 143 -12.66 13.40 13.86
N ARG A 144 -11.64 13.28 14.72
CA ARG A 144 -10.89 14.41 15.28
C ARG A 144 -9.69 14.88 14.45
N LEU A 145 -9.37 14.21 13.34
CA LEU A 145 -8.26 14.62 12.49
C LEU A 145 -8.60 15.91 11.73
N PRO A 146 -7.72 16.93 11.70
CA PRO A 146 -7.94 18.13 10.93
C PRO A 146 -7.98 17.80 9.43
N ARG A 147 -9.07 18.15 8.75
CA ARG A 147 -9.27 17.88 7.32
C ARG A 147 -9.38 19.19 6.56
N ALA A 148 -8.49 19.41 5.59
CA ALA A 148 -8.55 20.54 4.67
C ALA A 148 -9.79 20.46 3.76
N TYR A 149 -10.22 19.25 3.39
CA TYR A 149 -11.38 19.02 2.54
C TYR A 149 -12.38 18.07 3.23
N LYS A 150 -13.64 18.52 3.36
CA LYS A 150 -14.71 17.73 3.97
C LYS A 150 -15.60 17.14 2.88
N SER A 151 -15.50 15.83 2.68
CA SER A 151 -16.42 15.11 1.81
C SER A 151 -17.68 14.67 2.57
N SER A 152 -18.84 14.79 1.91
CA SER A 152 -20.11 14.30 2.44
C SER A 152 -20.10 12.78 2.54
N MET A 153 -20.69 12.25 3.61
CA MET A 153 -20.73 10.79 3.86
C MET A 153 -21.42 10.04 2.73
N TRP A 154 -22.44 10.66 2.14
CA TRP A 154 -23.22 10.10 1.04
C TRP A 154 -22.39 9.84 -0.21
N THR A 155 -21.39 10.67 -0.49
CA THR A 155 -20.52 10.47 -1.67
C THR A 155 -19.66 9.21 -1.52
N ALA A 156 -19.19 8.89 -0.30
CA ALA A 156 -18.44 7.68 -0.03
C ALA A 156 -19.32 6.42 -0.15
N VAL A 157 -20.56 6.48 0.38
CA VAL A 157 -21.53 5.39 0.25
C VAL A 157 -21.91 5.15 -1.21
N LEU A 158 -22.20 6.22 -1.96
CA LEU A 158 -22.51 6.12 -3.38
C LEU A 158 -21.33 5.56 -4.19
N GLY A 159 -20.10 5.97 -3.87
CA GLY A 159 -18.89 5.39 -4.45
C GLY A 159 -18.78 3.89 -4.23
N ILE A 160 -19.05 3.40 -3.01
CA ILE A 160 -19.06 1.96 -2.70
C ILE A 160 -20.14 1.24 -3.53
N ILE A 161 -21.36 1.78 -3.62
CA ILE A 161 -22.45 1.17 -4.39
C ILE A 161 -22.08 1.06 -5.88
N VAL A 162 -21.54 2.13 -6.46
CA VAL A 162 -21.12 2.14 -7.87
C VAL A 162 -19.99 1.14 -8.12
N MET A 163 -18.98 1.10 -7.25
CA MET A 163 -17.87 0.16 -7.38
C MET A 163 -18.32 -1.30 -7.23
N LEU A 164 -19.28 -1.58 -6.34
CA LEU A 164 -19.89 -2.91 -6.22
C LEU A 164 -20.66 -3.30 -7.49
N ALA A 165 -21.44 -2.38 -8.06
CA ALA A 165 -22.16 -2.64 -9.30
C ALA A 165 -21.20 -2.96 -10.46
N ILE A 166 -20.11 -2.21 -10.60
CA ILE A 166 -19.08 -2.45 -11.62
C ILE A 166 -18.38 -3.79 -11.37
N LEU A 167 -18.06 -4.12 -10.11
CA LEU A 167 -17.43 -5.39 -9.77
C LEU A 167 -18.34 -6.57 -10.12
N ILE A 168 -19.63 -6.48 -9.82
CA ILE A 168 -20.64 -7.49 -10.21
C ILE A 168 -20.74 -7.59 -11.73
N GLY A 169 -20.73 -6.46 -12.45
CA GLY A 169 -20.70 -6.46 -13.92
C GLY A 169 -19.50 -7.23 -14.48
N ASN A 170 -18.29 -6.98 -13.92
CA ASN A 170 -17.09 -7.73 -14.28
C ASN A 170 -17.22 -9.24 -13.96
N ILE A 171 -17.87 -9.61 -12.85
CA ILE A 171 -18.11 -11.02 -12.47
C ILE A 171 -19.03 -11.73 -13.46
N ILE A 172 -20.09 -11.05 -13.90
CA ILE A 172 -21.06 -11.61 -14.84
C ILE A 172 -20.43 -11.80 -16.22
N GLN A 173 -19.57 -10.87 -16.65
CA GLN A 173 -18.95 -10.92 -17.97
C GLN A 173 -18.03 -12.14 -18.14
N ASP A 174 -17.11 -12.39 -17.19
CA ASP A 174 -16.18 -13.53 -17.26
C ASP A 174 -15.81 -14.04 -15.85
N PRO A 175 -16.53 -15.02 -15.29
CA PRO A 175 -16.28 -15.49 -13.92
C PRO A 175 -14.93 -16.23 -13.78
N ARG A 176 -14.42 -16.82 -14.87
CA ARG A 176 -13.16 -17.58 -14.86
C ARG A 176 -11.93 -16.68 -14.73
N THR A 177 -11.91 -15.52 -15.39
CA THR A 177 -10.78 -14.58 -15.35
C THR A 177 -10.69 -13.89 -13.99
N LEU A 178 -11.84 -13.67 -13.34
CA LEU A 178 -11.91 -13.14 -11.99
C LEU A 178 -11.40 -14.11 -10.92
N GLY A 179 -11.59 -15.41 -11.11
CA GLY A 179 -10.96 -16.43 -10.25
C GLY A 179 -9.44 -16.34 -10.26
N LEU A 180 -8.84 -16.16 -11.45
CA LEU A 180 -7.40 -15.94 -11.60
C LEU A 180 -6.96 -14.63 -10.93
N PHE A 181 -7.71 -13.55 -11.11
CA PHE A 181 -7.45 -12.28 -10.40
C PHE A 181 -7.48 -12.47 -8.88
N ALA A 182 -8.50 -13.12 -8.34
CA ALA A 182 -8.64 -13.33 -6.90
C ALA A 182 -7.48 -14.15 -6.32
N ILE A 183 -7.01 -15.17 -7.05
CA ILE A 183 -5.84 -15.98 -6.66
C ILE A 183 -4.57 -15.13 -6.71
N CYS A 184 -4.31 -14.40 -7.79
CA CYS A 184 -3.13 -13.53 -7.90
C CYS A 184 -3.13 -12.43 -6.83
N PHE A 185 -4.29 -11.83 -6.57
CA PHE A 185 -4.48 -10.82 -5.54
C PHE A 185 -4.22 -11.39 -4.15
N THR A 186 -4.85 -12.52 -3.80
CA THR A 186 -4.62 -13.17 -2.50
C THR A 186 -3.18 -13.65 -2.32
N LEU A 187 -2.54 -14.20 -3.36
CA LEU A 187 -1.14 -14.60 -3.32
C LEU A 187 -0.22 -13.39 -3.05
N THR A 188 -0.47 -12.27 -3.74
CA THR A 188 0.30 -11.03 -3.55
C THR A 188 0.08 -10.43 -2.17
N LEU A 189 -1.17 -10.39 -1.71
CA LEU A 189 -1.55 -9.87 -0.40
C LEU A 189 -0.97 -10.73 0.73
N LEU A 190 -1.02 -12.06 0.58
CA LEU A 190 -0.38 -13.00 1.49
C LEU A 190 1.14 -12.85 1.46
N GLY A 191 1.74 -12.68 0.28
CA GLY A 191 3.17 -12.42 0.11
C GLY A 191 3.67 -11.15 0.79
N ILE A 192 2.81 -10.14 0.95
CA ILE A 192 3.11 -8.89 1.69
C ILE A 192 2.81 -9.06 3.19
N LEU A 193 1.70 -9.70 3.56
CA LEU A 193 1.28 -9.89 4.97
C LEU A 193 2.10 -10.93 5.73
N LEU A 194 2.61 -11.97 5.07
CA LEU A 194 3.50 -12.97 5.66
C LEU A 194 4.75 -12.30 6.23
N PRO A 195 5.45 -11.44 5.47
CA PRO A 195 6.48 -10.57 6.01
C PRO A 195 6.03 -9.57 7.08
N SER A 196 4.88 -8.90 6.90
CA SER A 196 4.35 -7.93 7.87
C SER A 196 4.12 -8.56 9.27
N SER A 197 3.67 -9.81 9.29
CA SER A 197 3.33 -10.55 10.51
C SER A 197 4.50 -11.35 11.08
N ARG A 198 5.74 -11.17 10.60
CA ARG A 198 6.94 -11.94 11.00
C ARG A 198 7.12 -12.14 12.50
N LEU A 199 6.68 -11.21 13.34
CA LEU A 199 6.77 -11.35 14.80
C LEU A 199 5.62 -12.16 15.42
N LYS A 200 4.41 -12.13 14.84
CA LYS A 200 3.32 -13.05 15.19
C LYS A 200 3.62 -14.46 14.65
N VAL A 201 4.11 -14.57 13.42
CA VAL A 201 4.58 -15.83 12.82
C VAL A 201 5.76 -16.41 13.59
N ALA A 202 6.75 -15.59 14.00
CA ALA A 202 7.86 -16.06 14.83
C ALA A 202 7.38 -16.50 16.22
N ARG A 203 6.40 -15.83 16.83
CA ARG A 203 5.81 -16.27 18.10
C ARG A 203 5.03 -17.58 17.97
N ILE A 204 4.27 -17.74 16.88
CA ILE A 204 3.57 -18.99 16.55
C ILE A 204 4.56 -20.11 16.22
N MET A 205 5.64 -19.79 15.50
CA MET A 205 6.71 -20.73 15.18
C MET A 205 7.44 -21.18 16.45
N LEU A 206 7.75 -20.26 17.37
CA LEU A 206 8.30 -20.61 18.69
C LEU A 206 7.32 -21.46 19.49
N TRP A 207 6.03 -21.12 19.50
CA TRP A 207 5.01 -21.92 20.18
C TRP A 207 4.89 -23.33 19.58
N ALA A 208 4.90 -23.45 18.25
CA ALA A 208 4.88 -24.73 17.55
C ALA A 208 6.17 -25.55 17.77
N MET A 209 7.32 -24.90 17.83
CA MET A 209 8.62 -25.53 18.12
C MET A 209 8.72 -25.98 19.59
N ASP A 210 8.16 -25.22 20.53
CA ASP A 210 8.12 -25.60 21.95
C ASP A 210 7.12 -26.76 22.20
N GLN A 211 6.06 -26.82 21.40
CA GLN A 211 5.07 -27.91 21.46
C GLN A 211 5.57 -29.20 20.78
N THR A 212 6.47 -29.11 19.81
CA THR A 212 7.09 -30.27 19.14
C THR A 212 8.44 -30.63 19.76
N LYS A 213 8.45 -31.66 20.63
CA LYS A 213 9.66 -32.18 21.32
C LYS A 213 10.86 -32.50 20.41
N MET A 214 10.65 -32.61 19.10
CA MET A 214 11.66 -32.98 18.09
C MET A 214 12.64 -31.84 17.75
N PHE A 215 12.26 -30.57 17.95
CA PHE A 215 13.08 -29.40 17.59
C PHE A 215 13.84 -28.77 18.78
N ARG A 216 13.68 -29.32 19.99
CA ARG A 216 14.23 -28.81 21.26
C ARG A 216 15.77 -28.77 21.37
N GLY A 217 16.48 -29.24 20.34
CA GLY A 217 17.95 -29.27 20.29
C GLY A 217 18.59 -28.31 19.28
N TRP A 218 17.81 -27.63 18.45
CA TRP A 218 18.37 -26.73 17.44
C TRP A 218 18.65 -25.33 18.00
N LYS A 219 19.83 -24.78 17.69
CA LYS A 219 20.25 -23.40 18.07
C LYS A 219 19.34 -22.30 17.48
N LEU A 220 18.27 -22.66 16.77
CA LEU A 220 17.27 -21.78 16.20
C LEU A 220 16.55 -20.95 17.28
N ASP A 221 16.27 -21.52 18.46
CA ASP A 221 15.62 -20.76 19.55
C ASP A 221 16.44 -19.52 19.94
N ARG A 222 17.78 -19.67 20.01
CA ARG A 222 18.66 -18.53 20.29
C ARG A 222 18.70 -17.53 19.14
N LEU A 223 18.60 -17.99 17.89
CA LEU A 223 18.58 -17.12 16.71
C LEU A 223 17.27 -16.32 16.65
N VAL A 224 16.12 -16.96 16.92
CA VAL A 224 14.82 -16.31 16.95
C VAL A 224 14.75 -15.31 18.12
N VAL A 225 15.21 -15.68 19.32
CA VAL A 225 15.29 -14.76 20.46
C VAL A 225 16.23 -13.57 20.17
N ARG A 226 17.37 -13.81 19.50
CA ARG A 226 18.31 -12.75 19.12
C ARG A 226 17.71 -11.85 18.04
N TRP A 227 16.96 -12.40 17.08
CA TRP A 227 16.18 -11.65 16.10
C TRP A 227 15.09 -10.80 16.77
N MET A 228 14.29 -11.38 17.67
CA MET A 228 13.27 -10.65 18.43
C MET A 228 13.86 -9.51 19.26
N LYS A 229 14.98 -9.75 19.95
CA LYS A 229 15.72 -8.70 20.68
C LYS A 229 16.27 -7.61 19.76
N HIS A 230 16.58 -7.92 18.50
CA HIS A 230 17.02 -6.92 17.54
C HIS A 230 15.86 -6.01 17.12
N PHE A 231 14.67 -6.57 16.87
CA PHE A 231 13.48 -5.78 16.49
C PHE A 231 12.95 -4.89 17.62
N ARG A 232 12.99 -5.37 18.87
CA ARG A 232 12.56 -4.63 20.08
C ARG A 232 13.41 -3.40 20.43
N LYS A 233 14.58 -3.22 19.80
CA LYS A 233 15.52 -2.12 20.10
C LYS A 233 15.09 -0.75 19.60
N HIS A 234 14.11 -0.68 18.71
CA HIS A 234 13.73 0.59 18.08
C HIS A 234 12.72 1.31 18.96
N PRO A 235 13.07 2.46 19.57
CA PRO A 235 12.14 3.16 20.43
C PRO A 235 11.02 3.82 19.62
N VAL A 236 9.81 3.80 20.18
CA VAL A 236 8.67 4.54 19.62
C VAL A 236 8.62 5.89 20.31
N VAL A 237 8.69 6.96 19.52
CA VAL A 237 8.57 8.34 20.03
C VAL A 237 7.13 8.78 19.85
N PHE A 238 6.45 9.14 20.93
CA PHE A 238 5.13 9.77 20.85
C PHE A 238 5.16 11.16 21.48
N TRP A 239 4.52 12.10 20.79
CA TRP A 239 4.49 13.49 21.23
C TRP A 239 3.24 13.77 22.05
N VAL A 240 3.42 14.52 23.14
CA VAL A 240 2.36 14.85 24.08
C VAL A 240 2.20 16.36 24.17
N LYS A 241 0.99 16.82 23.86
CA LYS A 241 0.60 18.22 24.02
C LYS A 241 0.04 18.50 25.42
N ASP A 242 -0.85 17.64 25.90
CA ASP A 242 -1.59 17.83 27.15
C ASP A 242 -1.11 16.86 28.24
N GLU A 243 -1.03 17.33 29.49
CA GLU A 243 -0.48 16.57 30.62
C GLU A 243 -1.44 15.52 31.21
N HIS A 244 -2.63 15.35 30.61
CA HIS A 244 -3.67 14.46 31.11
C HIS A 244 -3.27 12.98 31.04
N ILE A 245 -3.19 12.33 32.21
CA ILE A 245 -2.80 10.93 32.37
C ILE A 245 -3.64 9.94 31.52
N ASN A 246 -4.93 10.23 31.32
CA ASN A 246 -5.81 9.37 30.51
C ASN A 246 -5.38 9.28 29.04
N HIS A 247 -4.84 10.36 28.48
CA HIS A 247 -4.35 10.37 27.11
C HIS A 247 -3.03 9.62 26.99
N LEU A 248 -2.13 9.80 27.97
CA LEU A 248 -0.89 9.05 28.08
C LEU A 248 -1.13 7.54 28.21
N MET A 249 -2.03 7.15 29.12
CA MET A 249 -2.37 5.75 29.35
C MET A 249 -2.92 5.09 28.07
N ARG A 250 -3.87 5.75 27.39
CA ARG A 250 -4.39 5.23 26.10
C ARG A 250 -3.31 5.13 25.04
N ALA A 251 -2.39 6.09 24.96
CA ALA A 251 -1.29 6.06 24.01
C ALA A 251 -0.33 4.90 24.29
N VAL A 252 0.06 4.69 25.54
CA VAL A 252 0.95 3.59 25.95
C VAL A 252 0.29 2.24 25.72
N THR A 253 -1.00 2.07 26.07
CA THR A 253 -1.75 0.84 25.77
C THR A 253 -1.83 0.60 24.26
N TYR A 254 -2.11 1.63 23.46
CA TYR A 254 -2.14 1.50 22.00
C TYR A 254 -0.78 1.06 21.43
N ILE A 255 0.32 1.64 21.90
CA ILE A 255 1.67 1.25 21.49
C ILE A 255 1.95 -0.19 21.93
N GLN A 256 1.58 -0.59 23.13
CA GLN A 256 1.78 -1.95 23.61
C GLN A 256 1.00 -3.00 22.79
N ASP A 257 -0.21 -2.68 22.37
CA ASP A 257 -1.08 -3.59 21.62
C ASP A 257 -0.67 -3.71 20.14
N ASN A 258 -0.14 -2.63 19.54
CA ASN A 258 0.10 -2.54 18.10
C ASN A 258 1.59 -2.56 17.71
N GLU A 259 2.48 -2.08 18.58
CA GLU A 259 3.92 -1.96 18.31
C GLU A 259 4.74 -2.94 19.16
N ILE A 260 5.86 -3.39 18.59
CA ILE A 260 6.73 -4.39 19.25
C ILE A 260 7.99 -3.67 19.71
N THR A 261 7.84 -2.98 20.84
CA THR A 261 8.85 -2.07 21.36
C THR A 261 8.96 -2.18 22.87
N ASP A 262 10.19 -2.30 23.37
CA ASP A 262 10.46 -2.37 24.81
C ASP A 262 10.74 -0.98 25.41
N ARG A 263 10.90 0.05 24.58
CA ARG A 263 11.27 1.41 24.97
C ARG A 263 10.42 2.47 24.28
N VAL A 264 9.70 3.26 25.06
CA VAL A 264 8.87 4.36 24.56
C VAL A 264 9.48 5.68 25.00
N ILE A 265 9.54 6.66 24.10
CA ILE A 265 10.03 8.00 24.39
C ILE A 265 8.85 8.97 24.30
N VAL A 266 8.53 9.60 25.43
CA VAL A 266 7.54 10.66 25.52
C VAL A 266 8.24 11.97 25.25
N ALA A 267 7.93 12.60 24.11
CA ALA A 267 8.45 13.91 23.76
C ALA A 267 7.43 15.01 24.10
N HIS A 268 7.83 15.98 24.92
CA HIS A 268 6.99 17.13 25.26
C HIS A 268 7.67 18.44 24.83
N ALA A 269 6.96 19.22 24.02
CA ALA A 269 7.41 20.54 23.59
C ALA A 269 6.95 21.59 24.59
N TYR A 270 7.88 22.39 25.12
CA TYR A 270 7.56 23.45 26.09
C TYR A 270 8.08 24.81 25.64
N THR A 271 7.33 25.86 26.03
CA THR A 271 7.73 27.26 25.94
C THR A 271 8.13 27.75 27.33
N ASP A 272 9.04 28.72 27.43
CA ASP A 272 9.56 29.23 28.70
C ASP A 272 8.40 29.62 29.65
N GLY A 273 8.35 29.00 30.84
CA GLY A 273 7.38 29.31 31.90
C GLY A 273 6.40 28.19 32.31
N MET A 274 6.38 27.04 31.62
CA MET A 274 5.53 25.89 32.02
C MET A 274 6.18 25.01 33.08
N ILE A 275 5.40 24.61 34.10
CA ILE A 275 5.85 23.76 35.21
C ILE A 275 5.81 22.30 34.79
N VAL A 276 6.99 21.75 34.49
CA VAL A 276 7.20 20.40 33.94
C VAL A 276 7.06 19.27 34.98
N LEU A 277 6.84 19.62 36.26
CA LEU A 277 6.85 18.68 37.39
C LEU A 277 5.69 17.67 37.36
N GLU A 278 4.50 18.07 36.92
CA GLU A 278 3.32 17.19 36.90
C GLU A 278 3.44 16.09 35.85
N LEU A 279 3.96 16.41 34.66
CA LEU A 279 4.19 15.42 33.60
C LEU A 279 5.23 14.37 34.00
N GLN A 280 6.28 14.78 34.71
CA GLN A 280 7.28 13.86 35.22
C GLN A 280 6.70 12.88 36.26
N ALA A 281 5.82 13.36 37.13
CA ALA A 281 5.11 12.52 38.09
C ALA A 281 4.18 11.52 37.37
N ASN A 282 3.43 11.97 36.37
CA ASN A 282 2.54 11.10 35.60
C ASN A 282 3.30 9.99 34.85
N ILE A 283 4.49 10.29 34.32
CA ILE A 283 5.30 9.29 33.61
C ILE A 283 5.88 8.24 34.55
N ARG A 284 6.28 8.63 35.76
CA ARG A 284 6.69 7.64 36.79
C ARG A 284 5.56 6.68 37.15
N LEU A 285 4.33 7.18 37.27
CA LEU A 285 3.15 6.33 37.48
C LEU A 285 2.92 5.38 36.29
N LEU A 286 3.13 5.84 35.05
CA LEU A 286 3.02 4.99 33.87
C LEU A 286 4.10 3.89 33.83
N GLU A 287 5.33 4.17 34.25
CA GLU A 287 6.38 3.15 34.36
C GLU A 287 6.02 2.07 35.39
N GLU A 288 5.41 2.46 36.52
CA GLU A 288 4.94 1.50 37.53
C GLU A 288 3.77 0.64 37.01
N LEU A 289 2.85 1.22 36.24
CA LEU A 289 1.70 0.52 35.67
C LEU A 289 2.08 -0.40 34.50
N PHE A 290 3.13 -0.09 33.75
CA PHE A 290 3.56 -0.82 32.56
C PHE A 290 5.01 -1.34 32.69
N PRO A 291 5.29 -2.29 33.59
CA PRO A 291 6.65 -2.75 33.88
C PRO A 291 7.34 -3.47 32.70
N SER A 292 6.58 -3.84 31.67
CA SER A 292 7.11 -4.45 30.45
C SER A 292 7.75 -3.46 29.47
N VAL A 293 7.57 -2.14 29.67
CA VAL A 293 8.03 -1.09 28.74
C VAL A 293 8.77 -0.01 29.53
N THR A 294 9.99 0.35 29.10
CA THR A 294 10.73 1.48 29.65
C THR A 294 10.22 2.79 29.04
N ILE A 295 9.88 3.79 29.83
CA ILE A 295 9.28 5.05 29.35
C ILE A 295 10.21 6.22 29.66
N ASP A 296 10.92 6.72 28.65
CA ASP A 296 11.77 7.90 28.81
C ASP A 296 10.99 9.18 28.51
N LEU A 297 11.31 10.25 29.23
CA LEU A 297 10.76 11.59 29.01
C LEU A 297 11.82 12.53 28.44
N VAL A 298 11.53 13.15 27.31
CA VAL A 298 12.39 14.13 26.65
C VAL A 298 11.66 15.46 26.50
N PHE A 299 12.30 16.53 26.93
CA PHE A 299 11.80 17.89 26.77
C PHE A 299 12.47 18.57 25.59
N VAL A 300 11.67 19.13 24.70
CA VAL A 300 12.14 19.86 23.52
C VAL A 300 11.67 21.30 23.63
N ARG A 301 12.59 22.26 23.55
CA ARG A 301 12.25 23.68 23.56
C ARG A 301 11.67 24.07 22.20
N GLY A 302 10.39 24.45 22.15
CA GLY A 302 9.70 24.78 20.91
C GLY A 302 8.18 24.80 21.05
N SER A 303 7.49 25.33 20.04
CA SER A 303 6.03 25.26 19.97
C SER A 303 5.57 23.94 19.38
N PHE A 304 4.55 23.33 19.98
CA PHE A 304 3.92 22.12 19.42
C PHE A 304 3.11 22.48 18.16
N SER A 305 3.68 22.23 16.99
CA SER A 305 3.03 22.37 15.68
C SER A 305 2.89 21.00 15.02
N PRO A 306 1.71 20.62 14.50
CA PRO A 306 1.55 19.42 13.66
C PRO A 306 2.06 19.62 12.21
N VAL A 307 2.62 20.80 11.91
CA VAL A 307 3.21 21.19 10.62
C VAL A 307 4.73 21.27 10.77
#